data_AF-A0A9Q0QG49-F1
#
_entry.id   AF-A0A9Q0QG49-F1
#
_cell.length_a   1.000
_cell.length_b   1.000
_cell.length_c   1.000
_cell.angle_alpha   90.00
_cell.angle_beta   90.00
_cell.angle_gamma   90.00
#
_symmetry.space_group_name_H-M   'P 1'
#
loop_
_entity.id
_entity.type
_entity.pdbx_description
1 polymer ?
#
loop_
_entity_poly.entity_id
_entity_poly.type
_entity_poly.pdbx_seq_one_letter_code
_entity_poly.pdbx_strand_id
1 'polypeptide(L)'
;MFSKYGVVFNFTCMEMRDGEQPEHANCSPEGLVRQVKMATRTARTGLAGENALERYDAGAYSQVMATNRSESGNRLTAFTYLRMNKRLFEGNNWLHLVEFVKSMSEGGRDGKLSECVSCRTDLYIGFIKDKGVQKTREAALV
;
A
#
# COMPACT_ATOMS: atom_id res chain seq x y z
N MET A 1 15.57 7.93 -21.46
CA MET A 1 15.80 6.47 -21.49
C MET A 1 14.47 5.72 -21.53
N PHE A 2 13.61 5.78 -20.50
CA PHE A 2 12.33 5.05 -20.48
C PHE A 2 11.33 5.43 -21.58
N SER A 3 11.14 6.72 -21.85
CA SER A 3 10.23 7.19 -22.90
C SER A 3 10.54 6.63 -24.28
N LYS A 4 11.83 6.44 -24.61
CA LYS A 4 12.29 5.85 -25.88
C LYS A 4 11.74 4.44 -26.10
N TYR A 5 11.50 3.69 -25.02
CA TYR A 5 11.06 2.31 -25.06
C TYR A 5 9.59 2.13 -24.65
N GLY A 6 8.87 3.23 -24.38
CA GLY A 6 7.46 3.17 -23.99
C GLY A 6 7.19 2.45 -22.67
N VAL A 7 8.18 2.36 -21.77
CA VAL A 7 8.04 1.65 -20.50
C VAL A 7 7.46 2.56 -19.41
N VAL A 8 6.81 1.96 -18.41
CA VAL A 8 6.33 2.65 -17.20
C VAL A 8 7.45 2.66 -16.15
N PHE A 9 7.68 3.81 -15.52
CA PHE A 9 8.60 3.91 -14.39
C PHE A 9 7.86 3.55 -13.10
N ASN A 10 8.26 2.47 -12.42
CA ASN A 10 7.69 2.11 -11.12
C ASN A 10 8.58 2.65 -10.01
N PHE A 11 8.00 3.35 -9.04
CA PHE A 11 8.74 4.01 -7.97
C PHE A 11 8.10 3.74 -6.60
N THR A 12 8.88 3.84 -5.52
CA THR A 12 8.44 3.49 -4.16
C THR A 12 8.31 4.74 -3.26
N CYS A 13 8.06 4.54 -1.96
CA CYS A 13 7.89 5.57 -0.92
C CYS A 13 6.62 6.43 -1.07
N MET A 14 5.60 5.96 -1.79
CA MET A 14 4.39 6.73 -2.06
C MET A 14 3.54 7.03 -0.81
N GLU A 15 3.76 6.29 0.28
CA GLU A 15 3.06 6.39 1.55
C GLU A 15 3.80 7.23 2.61
N MET A 16 5.08 7.49 2.38
CA MET A 16 5.95 8.13 3.38
C MET A 16 5.73 9.64 3.45
N ARG A 17 5.89 10.19 4.65
CA ARG A 17 5.82 11.64 4.92
C ARG A 17 7.14 12.12 5.52
N ASP A 18 7.52 13.35 5.21
CA ASP A 18 8.74 13.97 5.73
C ASP A 18 8.69 14.06 7.26
N GLY A 19 7.52 14.41 7.81
CA GLY A 19 7.30 14.51 9.27
C GLY A 19 7.35 13.19 10.03
N GLU A 20 7.37 12.04 9.34
CA GLU A 20 7.55 10.72 9.96
C GLU A 20 9.02 10.28 9.99
N GLN A 21 9.92 11.07 9.37
CA GLN A 21 11.33 10.72 9.26
C GLN A 21 12.16 11.33 10.38
N PRO A 22 13.23 10.66 10.83
CA PRO A 22 14.11 11.22 11.84
C PRO A 22 14.92 12.39 11.28
N GLU A 23 15.01 13.48 12.03
CA GLU A 23 15.66 14.73 11.60
C GLU A 23 17.12 14.54 11.16
N HIS A 24 17.87 13.68 11.86
CA HIS A 24 19.28 13.40 11.54
C HIS A 24 19.50 12.70 10.19
N ALA A 25 18.45 12.12 9.58
CA ALA A 25 18.57 11.45 8.30
C ALA A 25 18.52 12.42 7.11
N ASN A 26 18.13 13.69 7.31
CA ASN A 26 18.03 14.71 6.28
C ASN A 26 17.28 14.23 5.01
N CYS A 27 16.21 13.45 5.19
CA CYS A 27 15.45 12.86 4.10
C CYS A 27 14.12 13.58 3.86
N SER A 28 13.71 13.61 2.59
CA SER A 28 12.42 14.17 2.15
C SER A 28 11.78 13.21 1.14
N PRO A 29 11.12 12.13 1.60
CA PRO A 29 10.36 11.24 0.72
C PRO A 29 9.32 12.01 -0.13
N GLU A 30 8.64 13.01 0.43
CA GLU A 30 7.64 13.80 -0.30
C GLU A 30 8.28 14.65 -1.39
N GLY A 31 9.41 15.28 -1.08
CA GLY A 31 10.22 16.02 -2.05
C GLY A 31 10.71 15.13 -3.18
N LEU A 32 11.21 13.93 -2.86
CA LEU A 32 11.70 12.96 -3.84
C LEU A 32 10.60 12.45 -4.76
N VAL A 33 9.44 12.05 -4.21
CA VAL A 33 8.29 11.61 -5.01
C VAL A 33 7.82 12.73 -5.94
N ARG A 34 7.77 13.99 -5.45
CA ARG A 34 7.43 15.15 -6.28
C ARG A 34 8.42 15.34 -7.44
N GLN A 35 9.72 15.21 -7.18
CA GLN A 35 10.75 15.31 -8.22
C GLN A 35 10.59 14.22 -9.28
N VAL A 36 10.37 12.97 -8.86
CA VAL A 36 10.14 11.85 -9.77
C VAL A 36 8.90 12.09 -10.64
N LYS A 37 7.80 12.54 -10.03
CA LYS A 37 6.57 12.89 -10.77
C LYS A 37 6.81 13.98 -11.80
N MET A 38 7.58 15.01 -11.48
CA MET A 38 7.92 16.05 -12.45
C MET A 38 8.78 15.50 -13.60
N ALA A 39 9.76 14.65 -13.29
CA ALA A 39 10.64 14.06 -14.29
C ALA A 39 9.89 13.13 -15.25
N THR A 40 9.04 12.23 -14.74
CA THR A 40 8.25 11.32 -15.58
C THR A 40 7.25 12.06 -16.46
N ARG A 41 6.59 13.10 -15.93
CA ARG A 41 5.72 13.98 -16.70
C ARG A 41 6.45 14.64 -17.86
N THR A 42 7.58 15.30 -17.57
CA THR A 42 8.39 16.00 -18.58
C THR A 42 8.88 15.03 -19.66
N ALA A 43 9.27 13.82 -19.25
CA ALA A 43 9.69 12.77 -20.16
C ALA A 43 8.53 12.06 -20.89
N ARG A 44 7.27 12.42 -20.61
CA ARG A 44 6.05 11.75 -21.12
C ARG A 44 6.08 10.23 -20.88
N THR A 45 6.52 9.85 -19.68
CA THR A 45 6.64 8.46 -19.23
C THR A 45 5.59 8.20 -18.14
N GLY A 46 4.88 7.07 -18.21
CA GLY A 46 3.94 6.68 -17.17
C GLY A 46 4.66 6.43 -15.84
N LEU A 47 4.00 6.74 -14.73
CA LEU A 47 4.53 6.51 -13.38
C LEU A 47 3.61 5.54 -12.64
N ALA A 48 4.13 4.40 -12.22
CA ALA A 48 3.51 3.50 -11.25
C ALA A 48 4.13 3.71 -9.87
N GLY A 49 3.41 3.32 -8.83
CA GLY A 49 3.81 3.53 -7.44
C GLY A 49 3.70 2.29 -6.56
N GLU A 50 4.53 2.24 -5.52
CA GLU A 50 4.47 1.26 -4.44
C GLU A 50 4.69 1.96 -3.10
N ASN A 51 4.17 1.38 -2.02
CA ASN A 51 4.62 1.76 -0.68
C ASN A 51 5.99 1.13 -0.39
N ALA A 52 6.83 1.80 0.41
CA ALA A 52 8.14 1.28 0.79
C ALA A 52 8.06 0.36 2.02
N LEU A 53 7.22 0.73 2.99
CA LEU A 53 7.09 0.05 4.27
C LEU A 53 5.68 -0.51 4.45
N GLU A 54 5.56 -1.57 5.26
CA GLU A 54 4.28 -2.18 5.62
C GLU A 54 3.46 -1.20 6.49
N ARG A 55 2.35 -0.69 5.93
CA ARG A 55 1.48 0.31 6.59
C ARG A 55 0.01 -0.02 6.36
N TYR A 56 -0.80 0.14 7.39
CA TYR A 56 -2.25 -0.16 7.39
C TYR A 56 -3.11 1.01 7.88
N ASP A 57 -2.49 2.13 8.23
CA ASP A 57 -3.14 3.31 8.76
C ASP A 57 -3.68 4.22 7.66
N ALA A 58 -4.74 4.97 7.98
CA ALA A 58 -5.34 5.94 7.09
C ALA A 58 -4.37 7.06 6.67
N GLY A 59 -3.34 7.36 7.48
CA GLY A 59 -2.30 8.35 7.18
C GLY A 59 -1.46 7.95 5.95
N ALA A 60 -1.01 6.70 5.91
CA ALA A 60 -0.28 6.14 4.77
C ALA A 60 -1.16 6.09 3.51
N TYR A 61 -2.39 5.59 3.60
CA TYR A 61 -3.30 5.52 2.45
C TYR A 61 -3.68 6.90 1.90
N SER A 62 -3.95 7.87 2.77
CA SER A 62 -4.22 9.25 2.35
C SER A 62 -3.03 9.92 1.67
N GLN A 63 -1.79 9.59 2.10
CA GLN A 63 -0.58 10.09 1.44
C GLN A 63 -0.43 9.54 0.01
N VAL A 64 -0.69 8.25 -0.19
CA VAL A 64 -0.73 7.65 -1.54
C VAL A 64 -1.82 8.31 -2.38
N MET A 65 -3.00 8.56 -1.81
CA MET A 65 -4.09 9.26 -2.49
C MET A 65 -3.71 10.69 -2.88
N ALA A 66 -3.06 11.45 -2.00
CA ALA A 66 -2.56 12.80 -2.30
C ALA A 66 -1.54 12.75 -3.45
N THR A 67 -0.64 11.77 -3.42
CA THR A 67 0.30 11.53 -4.52
C THR A 67 -0.41 11.16 -5.81
N ASN A 68 -1.53 10.44 -5.77
CA ASN A 68 -2.31 10.11 -6.97
C ASN A 68 -3.15 11.31 -7.49
N ARG A 69 -3.73 12.11 -6.59
CA ARG A 69 -4.59 13.29 -6.88
C ARG A 69 -3.73 14.50 -7.28
N SER A 70 -3.05 14.43 -8.42
CA SER A 70 -2.31 15.59 -8.95
C SER A 70 -3.23 16.49 -9.77
N GLU A 71 -3.49 17.72 -9.32
CA GLU A 71 -4.25 18.76 -10.09
C GLU A 71 -3.68 18.98 -11.50
N SER A 72 -2.39 18.72 -11.65
CA SER A 72 -1.67 18.88 -12.89
C SER A 72 -1.86 17.70 -13.87
N GLY A 73 -2.62 16.65 -13.55
CA GLY A 73 -2.93 15.55 -14.48
C GLY A 73 -1.87 14.43 -14.57
N ASN A 74 -0.86 14.41 -13.70
CA ASN A 74 0.10 13.29 -13.61
C ASN A 74 -0.30 12.32 -12.50
N ARG A 75 -1.39 11.58 -12.74
CA ARG A 75 -1.86 10.50 -11.85
C ARG A 75 -0.97 9.28 -12.00
N LEU A 76 -0.95 8.43 -10.97
CA LEU A 76 -0.28 7.14 -11.08
C LEU A 76 -1.03 6.25 -12.09
N THR A 77 -0.28 5.59 -12.97
CA THR A 77 -0.80 4.61 -13.93
C THR A 77 -1.26 3.34 -13.20
N ALA A 78 -0.54 2.95 -12.16
CA ALA A 78 -0.85 1.82 -11.31
C ALA A 78 -0.29 2.05 -9.91
N PHE A 79 -0.84 1.35 -8.92
CA PHE A 79 -0.27 1.26 -7.59
C PHE A 79 -0.22 -0.21 -7.15
N THR A 80 0.95 -0.69 -6.74
CA THR A 80 1.14 -2.04 -6.21
C THR A 80 1.38 -1.95 -4.71
N TYR A 81 0.46 -2.51 -3.93
CA TYR A 81 0.55 -2.52 -2.47
C TYR A 81 1.47 -3.65 -1.97
N LEU A 82 2.44 -3.32 -1.13
CA LEU A 82 3.36 -4.23 -0.47
C LEU A 82 2.98 -4.39 1.01
N ARG A 83 2.60 -5.58 1.50
CA ARG A 83 2.43 -6.87 0.81
C ARG A 83 1.26 -7.63 1.42
N MET A 84 0.63 -8.48 0.61
CA MET A 84 -0.32 -9.47 1.09
C MET A 84 0.31 -10.37 2.17
N ASN A 85 -0.27 -10.36 3.36
CA ASN A 85 0.11 -11.19 4.49
C ASN A 85 -1.09 -11.34 5.45
N LYS A 86 -0.93 -12.11 6.54
CA LYS A 86 -2.02 -12.34 7.50
C LYS A 86 -2.54 -11.04 8.15
N ARG A 87 -1.65 -10.09 8.44
CA ARG A 87 -2.00 -8.82 9.11
C ARG A 87 -2.85 -7.92 8.24
N LEU A 88 -2.62 -7.90 6.93
CA LEU A 88 -3.43 -7.13 5.96
C LEU A 88 -4.92 -7.48 6.06
N PHE A 89 -5.23 -8.73 6.38
CA PHE A 89 -6.61 -9.20 6.45
C PHE A 89 -7.21 -9.22 7.87
N GLU A 90 -6.52 -8.62 8.85
CA GLU A 90 -7.15 -8.31 10.13
C GLU A 90 -8.26 -7.27 9.92
N GLY A 91 -9.35 -7.35 10.69
CA GLY A 91 -10.60 -6.64 10.40
C GLY A 91 -10.45 -5.16 10.01
N ASN A 92 -9.78 -4.36 10.83
CA ASN A 92 -9.60 -2.92 10.54
C ASN A 92 -8.63 -2.66 9.38
N ASN A 93 -7.54 -3.43 9.29
CA ASN A 93 -6.56 -3.27 8.21
C ASN A 93 -7.19 -3.57 6.85
N TRP A 94 -8.04 -4.60 6.80
CA TRP A 94 -8.79 -4.96 5.61
C TRP A 94 -9.79 -3.86 5.21
N LEU A 95 -10.53 -3.32 6.18
CA LEU A 95 -11.47 -2.22 5.93
C LEU A 95 -10.76 -0.99 5.36
N HIS A 96 -9.62 -0.59 5.94
CA HIS A 96 -8.84 0.53 5.43
C HIS A 96 -8.32 0.28 4.01
N LEU A 97 -7.85 -0.95 3.70
CA LEU A 97 -7.42 -1.29 2.35
C LEU A 97 -8.60 -1.21 1.36
N VAL A 98 -9.78 -1.73 1.71
CA VAL A 98 -10.98 -1.68 0.86
C VAL A 98 -11.37 -0.23 0.57
N GLU A 99 -11.36 0.63 1.58
CA GLU A 99 -11.63 2.06 1.42
C GLU A 99 -10.59 2.76 0.53
N PHE A 100 -9.31 2.44 0.73
CA PHE A 100 -8.21 2.94 -0.10
C PHE A 100 -8.39 2.53 -1.58
N VAL A 101 -8.69 1.25 -1.85
CA VAL A 101 -8.88 0.74 -3.21
C VAL A 101 -10.08 1.41 -3.88
N LYS A 102 -11.20 1.58 -3.16
CA LYS A 102 -12.37 2.32 -3.67
C LYS A 102 -11.99 3.75 -4.03
N SER A 103 -11.32 4.45 -3.12
CA SER A 103 -10.86 5.83 -3.32
C SER A 103 -9.94 5.96 -4.54
N MET A 104 -9.03 5.00 -4.75
CA MET A 104 -8.16 4.94 -5.93
C MET A 104 -8.97 4.76 -7.23
N SER A 105 -9.99 3.90 -7.23
CA SER A 105 -10.81 3.60 -8.40
C SER A 105 -11.76 4.73 -8.81
N GLU A 106 -12.31 5.47 -7.84
CA GLU A 106 -13.26 6.57 -8.08
C GLU A 106 -12.57 7.90 -8.43
N GLY A 107 -11.25 7.85 -8.56
CA GLY A 107 -10.44 9.02 -8.87
C GLY A 107 -10.23 9.94 -7.66
N GLY A 108 -10.57 9.50 -6.45
CA GLY A 108 -10.48 10.31 -5.24
C GLY A 108 -11.68 11.22 -4.98
N ARG A 109 -12.88 10.84 -5.44
CA ARG A 109 -14.12 11.48 -5.01
C ARG A 109 -14.53 10.80 -3.70
N ASP A 110 -14.71 11.55 -2.63
CA ASP A 110 -15.15 11.01 -1.34
C ASP A 110 -16.64 10.64 -1.41
N GLY A 111 -16.95 9.48 -1.97
CA GLY A 111 -18.25 8.83 -1.79
C GLY A 111 -18.32 8.25 -0.39
N LYS A 112 -19.21 8.78 0.45
CA LYS A 112 -19.47 8.25 1.80
C LYS A 112 -19.78 6.75 1.71
N LEU A 113 -19.05 5.91 2.46
CA LEU A 113 -19.24 4.46 2.44
C LEU A 113 -20.69 4.10 2.78
N SER A 114 -21.31 3.27 1.94
CA SER A 114 -22.57 2.59 2.27
C SER A 114 -22.36 1.70 3.49
N GLU A 115 -23.36 1.69 4.39
CA GLU A 115 -23.39 0.92 5.65
C GLU A 115 -23.12 -0.59 5.46
N CYS A 116 -23.29 -1.08 4.22
CA CYS A 116 -23.15 -2.47 3.80
C CYS A 116 -21.71 -3.02 3.82
N VAL A 117 -20.68 -2.17 3.94
CA VAL A 117 -19.27 -2.63 4.03
C VAL A 117 -18.84 -2.93 5.47
N SER A 118 -19.68 -2.60 6.47
CA SER A 118 -19.45 -2.99 7.86
C SER A 118 -19.74 -4.47 8.13
N CYS A 119 -20.44 -5.14 7.20
CA CYS A 119 -20.63 -6.57 7.25
C CYS A 119 -19.26 -7.23 7.11
N ARG A 120 -18.83 -7.91 8.19
CA ARG A 120 -17.73 -8.89 8.21
C ARG A 120 -17.65 -9.53 6.83
N THR A 121 -16.56 -9.30 6.11
CA THR A 121 -16.30 -10.13 4.95
C THR A 121 -16.15 -11.56 5.46
N ASP A 122 -16.94 -12.50 4.94
CA ASP A 122 -16.83 -13.94 5.19
C ASP A 122 -15.53 -14.55 4.61
N LEU A 123 -14.45 -13.76 4.57
CA LEU A 123 -13.11 -14.18 4.23
C LEU A 123 -12.59 -15.02 5.40
N TYR A 124 -12.94 -16.31 5.39
CA TYR A 124 -12.37 -17.30 6.28
C TYR A 124 -10.88 -17.42 5.99
N ILE A 125 -10.06 -16.80 6.84
CA ILE A 125 -8.61 -17.01 6.83
C ILE A 125 -8.31 -18.21 7.69
N GLY A 126 -8.28 -19.38 7.04
CA GLY A 126 -7.84 -20.61 7.66
C GLY A 126 -6.42 -20.42 8.20
N PHE A 127 -6.30 -20.38 9.52
CA PHE A 127 -5.00 -20.50 10.18
C PHE A 127 -4.44 -21.89 9.84
N ILE A 128 -3.46 -21.94 8.93
CA ILE A 128 -2.61 -23.12 8.80
C ILE A 128 -1.87 -23.24 10.13
N LYS A 129 -2.36 -24.10 11.02
CA LYS A 129 -1.63 -24.50 12.22
C LYS A 129 -0.39 -25.27 11.75
N ASP A 130 0.79 -24.76 12.10
CA ASP A 130 2.01 -25.57 12.07
C ASP A 130 1.74 -26.83 12.90
N LYS A 131 1.82 -27.98 12.24
CA LYS A 131 1.77 -29.27 12.92
C LYS A 131 3.03 -29.38 13.75
N GLY A 132 2.93 -28.98 15.02
CA GLY A 132 3.95 -29.22 16.02
C GLY A 132 4.31 -30.71 16.02
N VAL A 133 5.59 -30.96 15.78
CA VAL A 133 6.26 -32.27 15.92
C VAL A 133 5.87 -32.86 17.28
N GLN A 134 5.10 -33.95 17.27
CA GLN A 134 4.85 -34.75 18.46
C GLN A 134 6.18 -35.38 18.88
N LYS A 135 6.80 -34.83 19.93
CA LYS A 135 7.81 -35.55 20.72
C LYS A 135 7.11 -36.73 21.40
N THR A 136 7.37 -37.94 20.91
CA THR A 136 7.09 -39.19 21.63
C THR A 136 7.95 -39.20 22.89
N ARG A 137 7.32 -39.11 24.07
CA ARG A 137 7.95 -39.52 25.32
C ARG A 137 7.64 -41.00 25.51
N GLU A 138 8.67 -41.83 25.49
CA GLU A 138 8.64 -43.15 26.09
C GLU A 138 8.31 -43.04 27.59
N ALA A 139 7.42 -43.90 28.06
CA ALA A 139 7.30 -44.24 29.47
C ALA A 139 6.96 -45.73 29.57
N ALA A 140 7.85 -46.45 30.26
CA ALA A 140 7.79 -47.88 30.54
C ALA A 140 6.93 -48.20 31.78
N LEU A 141 6.66 -49.51 31.94
CA LEU A 141 6.12 -50.27 33.09
C LEU A 141 4.58 -50.27 33.20
N VAL A 142 3.89 -51.42 33.26
CA VAL A 142 4.18 -52.71 33.95
C VAL A 142 3.97 -53.92 33.01
#